data_AF-A0A0P7YEG5-F1
#
_entry.id   AF-A0A0P7YEG5-F1
#
_cell.length_a   1.000
_cell.length_b   1.000
_cell.length_c   1.000
_cell.angle_alpha   90.00
_cell.angle_beta   90.00
_cell.angle_gamma   90.00
#
_symmetry.space_group_name_H-M   'P 1'
#
loop_
_entity.id
_entity.type
_entity.pdbx_description
1 polymer ?
#
loop_
_entity_poly.entity_id
_entity_poly.type
_entity_poly.pdbx_seq_one_letter_code
_entity_poly.pdbx_strand_id
1 'polypeptide(L)'
;METLCYEDVKSSKLIAGFPGEGNLVVSILFDMDETGQVKETKTEISGDYQNSSYNFYTATKKTILPIRISSSHEEIIQLPDSIKQAKQGMSDESKLDMYLKLKADLEKEGLI
;
A
#
# COMPACT_ATOMS: atom_id res chain seq x y z
N MET A 1 30.64 11.56 1.66
CA MET A 1 29.52 11.29 2.58
C MET A 1 29.63 9.83 2.97
N GLU A 2 29.91 9.53 4.23
CA GLU A 2 29.98 8.16 4.73
C GLU A 2 28.57 7.64 4.95
N THR A 3 28.17 6.63 4.18
CA THR A 3 26.91 5.92 4.39
C THR A 3 27.09 5.03 5.63
N LEU A 4 26.52 5.45 6.75
CA LEU A 4 26.45 4.64 7.97
C LEU A 4 25.58 3.40 7.69
N CYS A 5 26.21 2.32 7.24
CA CYS A 5 25.56 1.01 7.12
C CYS A 5 25.57 0.34 8.50
N TYR A 6 24.43 0.41 9.19
CA TYR A 6 24.19 -0.36 10.40
C TYR A 6 23.75 -1.78 9.99
N GLU A 7 24.58 -2.79 10.27
CA GLU A 7 24.22 -4.19 10.04
C GLU A 7 23.75 -4.83 11.36
N ASP A 8 22.44 -5.00 11.51
CA ASP A 8 21.87 -5.83 12.57
C ASP A 8 21.78 -7.28 12.08
N VAL A 9 22.74 -8.10 12.51
CA VAL A 9 22.88 -9.52 12.10
C VAL A 9 21.76 -10.41 12.68
N LYS A 10 20.95 -9.90 13.63
CA LYS A 10 19.91 -10.68 14.34
C LYS A 10 18.48 -10.26 13.99
N SER A 11 18.27 -9.26 13.15
CA SER A 11 16.92 -8.82 12.80
C SER A 11 16.21 -9.83 11.89
N SER A 12 14.92 -10.09 12.16
CA SER A 12 14.06 -10.91 11.31
C SER A 12 14.04 -10.36 9.90
N LYS A 13 14.48 -11.17 8.93
CA LYS A 13 14.38 -10.82 7.51
C LYS A 13 12.92 -10.88 7.10
N LEU A 14 12.45 -9.84 6.41
CA LEU A 14 11.14 -9.84 5.82
C LEU A 14 11.26 -10.15 4.33
N ILE A 15 10.60 -11.22 3.90
CA ILE A 15 10.57 -11.67 2.52
C ILE A 15 9.16 -11.43 2.00
N ALA A 16 9.06 -10.62 0.95
CA ALA A 16 7.80 -10.29 0.29
C ALA A 16 8.01 -10.35 -1.22
N GLY A 17 7.07 -10.99 -1.91
CA GLY A 17 7.15 -11.21 -3.34
C GLY A 17 6.00 -12.08 -3.83
N PHE A 18 5.85 -12.18 -5.14
CA PHE A 18 4.82 -12.97 -5.79
C PHE A 18 5.43 -14.17 -6.53
N PRO A 19 4.67 -15.28 -6.68
CA PRO A 19 5.13 -16.43 -7.47
C PRO A 19 5.18 -16.17 -8.99
N GLY A 20 4.84 -14.96 -9.43
CA GLY A 20 4.87 -14.54 -10.84
C GLY A 20 5.08 -13.03 -10.97
N GLU A 21 4.72 -12.46 -12.12
CA GLU A 21 4.83 -11.01 -12.35
C GLU A 21 3.78 -10.24 -11.54
N GLY A 22 4.24 -9.27 -10.76
CA GLY A 22 3.41 -8.39 -9.94
C GLY A 22 4.18 -7.13 -9.56
N ASN A 23 3.45 -6.13 -9.04
CA ASN A 23 4.05 -4.88 -8.60
C ASN A 23 4.19 -4.88 -7.09
N LEU A 24 5.38 -4.56 -6.57
CA LEU A 24 5.64 -4.44 -5.15
C LEU A 24 6.04 -3.00 -4.81
N VAL A 25 5.43 -2.45 -3.78
CA VAL A 25 5.67 -1.08 -3.29
C VAL A 25 6.15 -1.15 -1.86
N VAL A 26 7.29 -0.50 -1.61
CA VAL A 26 7.84 -0.30 -0.26
C VAL A 26 7.68 1.17 0.09
N SER A 27 6.88 1.47 1.10
CA SER A 27 6.63 2.82 1.58
C SER A 27 7.29 3.03 2.93
N ILE A 28 8.10 4.08 3.03
CA ILE A 28 8.75 4.51 4.27
C ILE A 28 8.24 5.92 4.56
N LEU A 29 7.46 6.05 5.63
CA LEU A 29 6.82 7.29 6.04
C LEU A 29 7.53 7.79 7.29
N PHE A 30 7.89 9.07 7.29
CA PHE A 30 8.50 9.75 8.43
C PHE A 30 7.54 10.82 8.93
N ASP A 31 7.14 10.72 10.19
CA ASP A 31 6.44 11.81 10.87
C ASP A 31 7.48 12.69 11.58
N MET A 32 7.51 13.96 11.20
CA MET A 32 8.50 14.93 11.69
C MET A 32 7.81 16.04 12.47
N ASP A 33 8.47 16.54 13.50
CA ASP A 33 8.01 17.71 14.22
C ASP A 33 8.46 19.03 13.58
N GLU A 34 7.99 20.14 14.16
CA GLU A 34 8.30 21.51 13.72
C GLU A 34 9.80 21.84 13.80
N THR A 35 10.60 21.05 14.53
CA THR A 35 12.05 21.18 14.63
C THR A 35 12.80 20.29 13.63
N GLY A 36 12.09 19.50 12.83
CA GLY A 36 12.65 18.56 11.86
C GLY A 36 13.12 17.24 12.47
N GLN A 37 12.75 16.94 13.73
CA GLN A 37 13.07 15.66 14.35
C GLN A 37 12.02 14.60 14.00
N VAL A 38 12.48 13.40 13.65
CA VAL A 38 11.62 12.25 13.36
C VAL A 38 11.03 11.73 14.67
N LYS A 39 9.71 11.84 14.83
CA LYS A 39 8.96 11.31 15.98
C LYS A 39 8.55 9.86 15.78
N GLU A 40 8.14 9.54 14.56
CA GLU A 40 7.62 8.23 14.22
C GLU A 40 8.05 7.85 12.81
N THR A 41 8.30 6.57 12.60
CA THR A 41 8.59 5.98 11.31
C THR A 41 7.64 4.82 11.10
N LYS A 42 6.96 4.83 9.95
CA LYS A 42 6.07 3.76 9.52
C LYS A 42 6.63 3.12 8.26
N THR A 43 6.70 1.80 8.24
CA THR A 43 7.11 1.02 7.07
C THR A 43 5.95 0.16 6.64
N GLU A 44 5.63 0.23 5.35
CA GLU A 44 4.59 -0.56 4.71
C GLU A 44 5.15 -1.26 3.49
N ILE A 45 4.85 -2.54 3.34
CA ILE A 45 5.16 -3.31 2.14
C ILE A 45 3.85 -3.87 1.62
N SER A 46 3.50 -3.46 0.41
CA SER A 46 2.28 -3.86 -0.27
C SER A 46 2.58 -4.23 -1.71
N GLY A 47 1.64 -4.87 -2.38
CA GLY A 47 1.76 -5.14 -3.81
C GLY A 47 0.49 -5.62 -4.45
N ASP A 48 0.48 -5.57 -5.77
CA ASP A 48 -0.63 -5.98 -6.62
C ASP A 48 -0.23 -7.19 -7.46
N TYR A 49 -1.06 -8.24 -7.39
CA TYR A 49 -0.88 -9.49 -8.13
C TYR A 49 -2.25 -10.06 -8.51
N GLN A 50 -2.41 -10.45 -9.79
CA GLN A 50 -3.65 -11.03 -10.33
C GLN A 50 -4.92 -10.24 -9.95
N ASN A 51 -4.91 -8.91 -10.14
CA ASN A 51 -6.00 -7.99 -9.82
C ASN A 51 -6.41 -7.95 -8.33
N SER A 52 -5.52 -8.38 -7.43
CA SER A 52 -5.71 -8.31 -5.98
C SER A 52 -4.56 -7.56 -5.33
N SER A 53 -4.89 -6.76 -4.31
CA SER A 53 -3.90 -6.04 -3.50
C SER A 53 -3.59 -6.80 -2.21
N TYR A 54 -2.31 -6.83 -1.84
CA TYR A 54 -1.78 -7.56 -0.70
C TYR A 54 -0.97 -6.62 0.19
N ASN A 55 -1.14 -6.75 1.51
CA ASN A 55 -0.30 -6.11 2.51
C ASN A 55 0.57 -7.18 3.16
N PHE A 56 1.88 -7.10 2.96
CA PHE A 56 2.85 -8.06 3.49
C PHE A 56 3.36 -7.65 4.87
N TYR A 57 3.48 -6.35 5.11
CA TYR A 57 4.04 -5.84 6.36
C TYR A 57 3.57 -4.43 6.65
N THR A 58 3.30 -4.17 7.93
CA THR A 58 3.11 -2.83 8.46
C THR A 58 3.74 -2.76 9.83
N ALA A 59 4.69 -1.86 10.03
CA ALA A 59 5.28 -1.62 11.34
C ALA A 59 5.40 -0.13 11.61
N THR A 60 5.24 0.21 12.90
CA THR A 60 5.32 1.57 13.39
C THR A 60 6.33 1.59 14.54
N LYS A 61 7.29 2.52 14.49
CA LYS A 61 8.30 2.69 15.54
C LYS A 61 8.59 4.15 15.82
N LYS A 62 9.00 4.44 17.05
CA LYS A 62 9.44 5.77 17.52
C LYS A 62 10.85 6.18 17.05
N THR A 63 11.47 5.39 16.17
CA THR A 63 12.86 5.56 15.70
C THR A 63 12.99 5.09 14.26
N ILE A 64 13.99 5.60 13.55
CA ILE A 64 14.33 5.15 12.18
C ILE A 64 14.70 3.67 12.22
N LEU A 65 13.99 2.85 11.44
CA LEU A 65 14.33 1.44 11.25
C LEU A 65 15.38 1.31 10.14
N PRO A 66 16.47 0.56 10.36
CA PRO A 66 17.32 0.15 9.25
C PRO A 66 16.54 -0.85 8.40
N ILE A 67 16.17 -0.46 7.19
CA ILE A 67 15.50 -1.34 6.23
C ILE A 67 16.58 -1.95 5.34
N ARG A 68 16.70 -3.28 5.38
CA ARG A 68 17.60 -4.03 4.50
C ARG A 68 16.78 -4.71 3.41
N ILE A 69 16.87 -4.21 2.19
CA ILE A 69 16.33 -4.90 1.02
C ILE A 69 17.41 -5.89 0.58
N SER A 70 17.16 -7.19 0.78
CA SER A 70 18.05 -8.25 0.33
C SER A 70 17.36 -9.02 -0.79
N SER A 71 18.06 -9.29 -1.89
CA SER A 71 17.58 -10.21 -2.91
C SER A 71 17.71 -11.65 -2.36
N SER A 72 16.60 -12.28 -1.98
CA SER A 72 16.54 -13.73 -1.84
C SER A 72 15.86 -14.33 -3.08
N HIS A 73 16.31 -15.52 -3.48
CA HIS A 73 15.57 -16.37 -4.41
C HIS A 73 14.93 -17.46 -3.57
N GLU A 74 13.70 -17.22 -3.12
CA GLU A 74 12.84 -18.27 -2.63
C GLU A 74 11.82 -18.59 -3.72
N GLU A 75 11.74 -19.88 -4.11
CA GLU A 75 10.84 -20.33 -5.18
C GLU A 75 9.37 -20.33 -4.75
N ILE A 76 9.09 -20.29 -3.44
CA ILE A 76 7.74 -20.41 -2.89
C ILE A 76 7.55 -19.40 -1.77
N ILE A 77 6.68 -18.41 -2.01
CA ILE A 77 6.23 -17.42 -1.01
C ILE A 77 4.75 -17.68 -0.75
N GLN A 78 4.35 -17.78 0.52
CA GLN A 78 2.94 -17.83 0.89
C GLN A 78 2.36 -16.42 0.89
N LEU A 79 1.33 -16.19 0.08
CA LEU A 79 0.66 -14.90 0.02
C LEU A 79 -0.25 -14.72 1.25
N PRO A 80 -0.26 -13.52 1.87
CA PRO A 80 -1.25 -13.19 2.90
C PRO A 80 -2.66 -13.11 2.28
N ASP A 81 -3.68 -13.08 3.13
CA ASP A 81 -5.06 -12.89 2.66
C ASP A 81 -5.18 -11.59 1.87
N SER A 82 -5.82 -11.68 0.69
CA SER A 82 -6.09 -10.52 -0.15
C SER A 82 -6.88 -9.47 0.65
N ILE A 83 -6.51 -8.20 0.51
CA ILE A 83 -7.30 -7.13 1.11
C ILE A 83 -8.61 -7.06 0.32
N LYS A 84 -9.70 -7.53 0.93
CA LYS A 84 -11.03 -7.26 0.38
C LYS A 84 -11.26 -5.77 0.53
N GLN A 85 -11.14 -5.02 -0.56
CA GLN A 85 -11.73 -3.69 -0.61
C GLN A 85 -13.19 -3.87 -0.26
N ALA A 86 -13.61 -3.31 0.88
CA ALA A 86 -15.02 -3.25 1.20
C ALA A 86 -15.67 -2.53 0.03
N LYS A 87 -16.51 -3.24 -0.75
CA LYS A 87 -17.38 -2.61 -1.73
C LYS A 87 -18.27 -1.68 -0.94
N GLN A 88 -17.87 -0.41 -0.84
CA GLN A 88 -18.67 0.61 -0.21
C GLN A 88 -19.87 0.80 -1.14
N GLY A 89 -20.98 0.13 -0.80
CA GLY A 89 -22.21 0.28 -1.54
C GLY A 89 -22.60 1.75 -1.52
N MET A 90 -22.75 2.34 -2.70
CA MET A 90 -23.23 3.71 -2.82
C MET A 90 -24.63 3.79 -2.17
N SER A 91 -24.90 4.81 -1.35
CA SER A 91 -26.22 4.99 -0.75
C SER A 91 -27.28 5.18 -1.84
N ASP A 92 -28.52 4.80 -1.56
CA ASP A 92 -29.60 4.91 -2.55
C ASP A 92 -29.87 6.38 -2.95
N GLU A 93 -29.65 7.32 -2.03
CA GLU A 93 -29.69 8.76 -2.31
C GLU A 93 -28.61 9.17 -3.33
N SER A 94 -27.37 8.70 -3.15
CA SER A 94 -26.26 9.00 -4.08
C SER A 94 -26.48 8.37 -5.46
N LYS A 95 -27.10 7.19 -5.53
CA LYS A 95 -27.49 6.57 -6.81
C LYS A 95 -28.56 7.39 -7.53
N LEU A 96 -29.54 7.90 -6.79
CA LEU A 96 -30.63 8.71 -7.35
C LEU A 96 -30.08 10.02 -7.91
N ASP A 97 -29.22 10.72 -7.16
CA ASP A 97 -28.56 11.95 -7.62
C ASP A 97 -27.74 11.72 -8.89
N MET A 98 -26.97 10.62 -8.92
CA MET A 98 -26.17 10.25 -10.09
C MET A 98 -27.06 9.93 -11.31
N TYR A 99 -28.19 9.25 -11.09
CA TYR A 99 -29.17 8.99 -12.14
C TYR A 99 -29.80 10.27 -12.69
N LEU A 100 -30.24 11.19 -11.81
CA LEU A 100 -30.84 12.46 -12.21
C LEU A 100 -29.86 13.33 -13.00
N LYS A 101 -28.60 13.36 -12.57
CA LYS A 101 -27.54 14.08 -13.28
C LYS A 101 -27.28 13.49 -14.66
N LEU A 102 -27.14 12.16 -14.75
CA LEU A 102 -26.95 11.46 -16.02
C LEU A 102 -28.14 11.68 -16.97
N LYS A 103 -29.37 11.63 -16.44
CA LYS A 103 -30.58 11.89 -17.22
C LYS A 103 -30.58 13.31 -17.80
N ALA A 104 -30.27 14.32 -16.98
CA ALA A 104 -30.20 15.70 -17.43
C ALA A 104 -29.12 15.93 -18.51
N ASP A 105 -27.97 15.27 -18.37
CA ASP A 105 -26.89 15.34 -19.36
C ASP A 105 -27.31 14.69 -20.68
N LEU A 106 -28.00 13.54 -20.64
CA LEU A 106 -28.51 12.85 -21.84
C LEU A 106 -29.64 13.64 -22.54
N GLU A 107 -30.56 14.24 -21.80
CA GLU A 107 -31.61 15.13 -22.35
C GLU A 107 -30.98 16.36 -23.03
N LYS A 108 -29.95 16.94 -22.41
CA LYS A 108 -29.23 18.10 -22.96
C LYS A 108 -28.50 17.77 -24.26
N GLU A 109 -27.96 16.56 -24.38
CA GLU A 109 -27.31 16.08 -25.60
C GLU A 109 -28.30 15.52 -26.64
N GLY A 110 -29.60 15.46 -26.33
CA GLY A 110 -30.64 14.95 -27.23
C GLY A 110 -30.54 13.45 -27.48
N LEU A 111 -29.94 12.71 -26.55
CA LEU A 111 -29.80 11.25 -26.61
C LEU A 111 -31.02 10.52 -26.05
N ILE A 112 -31.86 11.23 -25.29
CA ILE A 112 -33.19 10.82 -24.80
C ILE A 112 -34.16 12.01 -24.83
#